data_AF-A0A838V4J2-F1
#
_entry.id   AF-A0A838V4J2-F1
#
_cell.length_a   1.000
_cell.length_b   1.000
_cell.length_c   1.000
_cell.angle_alpha   90.00
_cell.angle_beta   90.00
_cell.angle_gamma   90.00
#
_symmetry.space_group_name_H-M   'P 1'
#
loop_
_entity.id
_entity.type
_entity.pdbx_description
1 polymer ?
#
loop_
_entity_poly.entity_id
_entity_poly.type
_entity_poly.pdbx_seq_one_letter_code
_entity_poly.pdbx_strand_id
1 'polypeptide(L)' 'MPEKRFMTKKDAISYIMEQTGVGRYAVDRKIDQLHYQGMIHVEDDPIDSRKKRISIDDVERVVHFIRGSERES' A
#
# COMPACT_ATOMS: atom_id res chain seq x y z
N MET A 1 -0.75 -23.72 2.32
CA MET A 1 -0.62 -22.45 1.58
C MET A 1 -0.90 -21.35 2.59
N PRO A 2 0.05 -20.48 2.98
CA PRO A 2 -0.29 -19.36 3.87
C PRO A 2 -1.31 -18.47 3.16
N GLU A 3 -2.45 -18.21 3.80
CA GLU A 3 -3.48 -17.33 3.26
C GLU A 3 -2.87 -15.94 3.09
N LYS A 4 -2.84 -15.44 1.85
CA LYS A 4 -2.52 -14.03 1.59
C LYS A 4 -3.59 -13.19 2.29
N ARG A 5 -3.19 -12.45 3.32
CA ARG A 5 -4.07 -11.51 4.01
C ARG A 5 -4.17 -10.24 3.18
N PHE A 6 -5.40 -9.76 3.00
CA PHE A 6 -5.70 -8.53 2.27
C PHE A 6 -6.38 -7.52 3.20
N MET A 7 -6.19 -6.24 2.89
CA MET A 7 -6.96 -5.13 3.49
C MET A 7 -7.39 -4.17 2.40
N THR A 8 -8.39 -3.32 2.70
CA THR A 8 -8.82 -2.32 1.70
C THR A 8 -7.72 -1.28 1.48
N LYS A 9 -7.66 -0.69 0.28
CA LYS A 9 -6.71 0.40 -0.04
C LYS A 9 -6.88 1.57 0.94
N LYS A 10 -8.10 1.83 1.42
CA LYS A 10 -8.36 2.86 2.42
C LYS A 10 -7.68 2.54 3.75
N ASP A 11 -7.80 1.30 4.24
CA ASP A 11 -7.19 0.88 5.51
C ASP A 11 -5.67 0.82 5.39
N ALA A 12 -5.15 0.35 4.24
CA ALA A 12 -3.73 0.37 3.92
C ALA A 12 -3.14 1.79 3.99
N ILE A 13 -3.83 2.78 3.41
CA ILE A 13 -3.40 4.18 3.48
C ILE A 13 -3.35 4.65 4.93
N SER A 14 -4.40 4.42 5.72
CA SER A 14 -4.43 4.81 7.13
C SER A 14 -3.27 4.17 7.92
N TYR A 15 -3.05 2.87 7.72
CA TYR A 15 -1.96 2.15 8.37
C TYR A 15 -0.58 2.71 8.01
N ILE A 16 -0.32 2.94 6.71
CA ILE A 16 0.97 3.49 6.26
C ILE A 16 1.17 4.90 6.81
N MET A 17 0.12 5.74 6.87
CA MET A 17 0.20 7.07 7.48
C MET A 17 0.62 7.00 8.94
N GLU A 18 0.02 6.10 9.72
CA GLU A 18 0.38 5.88 11.13
C GLU A 18 1.82 5.38 11.29
N GLN A 19 2.29 4.52 10.39
CA GLN A 19 3.64 3.94 10.44
C GLN A 19 4.73 4.91 9.97
N THR A 20 4.43 5.83 9.07
CA THR A 20 5.45 6.66 8.39
C THR A 20 5.34 8.15 8.74
N GLY A 21 4.22 8.60 9.29
CA GLY A 21 3.94 10.03 9.49
C GLY A 21 3.68 10.79 8.18
N VAL A 22 3.69 10.11 7.02
CA VAL A 22 3.50 10.73 5.71
C VAL A 22 2.02 11.03 5.48
N GLY A 23 1.74 12.18 4.88
CA GLY A 23 0.37 12.60 4.59
C GLY A 23 -0.34 11.68 3.58
N ARG A 24 -1.67 11.58 3.73
CA ARG A 24 -2.56 10.72 2.92
C ARG A 24 -2.28 10.79 1.42
N TYR A 25 -2.15 12.00 0.87
CA TYR A 25 -1.94 12.20 -0.56
C TYR A 25 -0.62 11.61 -1.06
N ALA A 26 0.46 11.76 -0.28
CA ALA A 26 1.76 11.21 -0.64
C ALA A 26 1.77 9.69 -0.55
N VAL A 27 1.11 9.11 0.46
CA VAL A 27 0.92 7.66 0.57
C VAL A 27 0.14 7.10 -0.61
N ASP A 28 -1.01 7.69 -0.93
CA ASP A 28 -1.88 7.25 -2.04
C ASP A 28 -1.13 7.30 -3.38
N ARG A 29 -0.42 8.40 -3.64
CA ARG A 29 0.42 8.56 -4.83
C ARG A 29 1.53 7.51 -4.90
N LYS A 30 2.17 7.19 -3.76
CA LYS A 30 3.23 6.18 -3.70
C LYS A 30 2.70 4.78 -3.97
N ILE A 31 1.53 4.44 -3.44
CA ILE A 31 0.84 3.17 -3.75
C ILE A 31 0.58 3.08 -5.25
N ASP A 32 0.00 4.12 -5.86
CA ASP A 32 -0.29 4.13 -7.29
C ASP A 32 0.98 4.03 -8.14
N GLN A 33 2.06 4.71 -7.73
CA GLN A 33 3.36 4.62 -8.39
C GLN A 33 3.93 3.19 -8.34
N LEU A 34 3.96 2.56 -7.16
CA LEU A 34 4.51 1.22 -6.99
C LEU A 34 3.66 0.16 -7.72
N HIS A 35 2.34 0.36 -7.76
CA HIS A 35 1.43 -0.47 -8.54
C HIS A 35 1.72 -0.36 -10.04
N TYR A 36 1.86 0.87 -10.56
CA TYR A 36 2.21 1.10 -11.96
C TYR A 36 3.56 0.50 -12.34
N GLN A 37 4.52 0.49 -11.41
CA GLN A 37 5.82 -0.15 -11.57
C GLN A 37 5.80 -1.67 -11.42
N GLY A 38 4.64 -2.28 -11.10
CA GLY A 38 4.50 -3.72 -10.88
C GLY A 38 5.18 -4.23 -9.61
N MET A 39 5.52 -3.35 -8.67
CA MET A 39 6.20 -3.72 -7.41
C MET A 39 5.23 -4.19 -6.33
N ILE A 40 3.97 -3.75 -6.41
CA ILE A 40 2.86 -4.17 -5.55
C ILE A 40 1.63 -4.49 -6.41
N HIS A 41 0.69 -5.27 -5.87
CA HIS A 41 -0.58 -5.54 -6.53
C HIS A 41 -1.75 -4.86 -5.82
N VAL A 42 -2.59 -4.20 -6.62
CA VAL A 42 -3.83 -3.58 -6.15
C VAL A 42 -4.95 -4.13 -7.00
N GLU A 43 -5.84 -4.89 -6.39
CA GLU A 43 -6.92 -5.60 -7.08
C GLU A 43 -8.29 -5.12 -6.59
N ASP A 44 -9.33 -5.38 -7.38
CA ASP A 44 -10.71 -5.13 -6.95
C ASP A 44 -11.10 -6.07 -5.81
N ASP A 45 -11.88 -5.54 -4.86
CA ASP A 45 -12.42 -6.37 -3.80
C ASP A 45 -13.50 -7.31 -4.37
N PRO A 46 -13.45 -8.63 -4.07
CA PRO A 46 -14.37 -9.61 -4.65
C PRO A 46 -15.80 -9.45 -4.15
N ILE A 47 -16.01 -8.74 -3.04
CA ILE A 47 -17.33 -8.45 -2.46
C ILE A 47 -17.86 -7.12 -3.01
N ASP A 48 -16.99 -6.13 -3.23
CA ASP A 48 -17.36 -4.79 -3.70
C ASP A 48 -16.33 -4.25 -4.70
N SER A 49 -16.62 -4.37 -5.99
CA SER A 49 -15.71 -3.92 -7.07
C SER A 49 -15.46 -2.41 -7.11
N ARG A 50 -16.14 -1.61 -6.29
CA ARG A 50 -15.83 -0.18 -6.13
C ARG A 50 -14.68 0.05 -5.15
N LYS A 51 -14.32 -0.96 -4.38
CA LYS A 51 -13.20 -0.94 -3.44
C LYS A 51 -12.02 -1.67 -4.05
N LYS A 52 -10.84 -1.15 -3.75
CA LYS A 52 -9.57 -1.80 -4.04
C LYS A 52 -9.04 -2.44 -2.77
N ARG A 53 -8.34 -3.57 -2.90
CA ARG A 53 -7.65 -4.26 -1.82
C ARG A 53 -6.17 -4.46 -2.16
N ILE A 54 -5.36 -4.50 -1.12
CA ILE A 54 -3.91 -4.62 -1.18
C ILE A 54 -3.50 -5.72 -0.21
N SER A 55 -2.52 -6.55 -0.58
CA SER A 55 -1.99 -7.58 0.31
C SER A 55 -1.21 -6.93 1.46
N ILE A 56 -1.21 -7.55 2.65
CA ILE A 56 -0.44 -7.02 3.79
C ILE A 56 1.05 -6.93 3.44
N ASP A 57 1.60 -7.94 2.74
CA ASP A 57 3.00 -7.93 2.31
C ASP A 57 3.34 -6.73 1.42
N ASP A 58 2.42 -6.35 0.52
CA ASP A 58 2.60 -5.17 -0.33
C ASP A 58 2.49 -3.87 0.46
N VAL A 59 1.60 -3.80 1.46
CA VAL A 59 1.51 -2.66 2.38
C VAL A 59 2.83 -2.46 3.13
N GLU A 60 3.41 -3.52 3.68
CA GLU A 60 4.71 -3.47 4.34
C GLU A 60 5.81 -3.00 3.38
N ARG A 61 5.80 -3.46 2.12
CA ARG A 61 6.72 -2.95 1.10
C ARG A 61 6.57 -1.45 0.91
N VAL A 62 5.35 -0.92 0.84
CA VAL A 62 5.14 0.54 0.71
C VAL A 62 5.71 1.28 1.92
N VAL A 63 5.49 0.79 3.14
CA VAL A 63 6.09 1.36 4.37
C VAL A 63 7.62 1.38 4.25
N HIS A 64 8.23 0.27 3.83
CA HIS A 64 9.68 0.18 3.64
C HIS A 64 10.19 1.12 2.55
N PHE A 65 9.47 1.29 1.44
CA PHE A 65 9.85 2.25 0.40
C PHE A 65 9.80 3.69 0.89
N ILE A 66 8.77 4.05 1.65
CA ILE A 66 8.63 5.41 2.18
C ILE A 66 9.73 5.70 3.20
N ARG A 67 9.97 4.78 4.15
CA ARG A 67 11.05 4.92 5.15
C ARG A 67 12.45 4.84 4.54
N GLY A 68 12.62 4.01 3.50
CA GLY A 68 13.90 3.76 2.83
C GLY A 68 14.32 4.87 1.87
N SER A 69 13.36 5.56 1.24
CA SER A 69 13.64 6.72 0.38
C SER A 69 14.28 7.90 1.13
N GLU A 70 14.30 7.92 2.47
CA GLU A 70 15.03 8.93 3.25
C GLU A 70 16.52 8.60 3.46
N ARG A 71 17.01 7.42 3.05
CA ARG A 71 18.42 7.00 3.26
C ARG A 71 19.32 7.09 2.03
N GLU A 72 18.81 7.54 0.89
CA GLU A 72 19.61 7.82 -0.31
C GLU A 72 19.56 9.32 -0.63
N SER A 73 20.24 10.15 0.15
CA SER A 73 20.62 11.53 -0.21
C SER A 73 21.86 11.97 0.55
#